data_AF-A0A7K2Q6V0-F1
#
_entry.id   AF-A0A7K2Q6V0-F1
#
_cell.length_a   1.000
_cell.length_b   1.000
_cell.length_c   1.000
_cell.angle_alpha   90.00
_cell.angle_beta   90.00
_cell.angle_gamma   90.00
#
_symmetry.space_group_name_H-M   'P 1'
#
loop_
_entity.id
_entity.type
_entity.pdbx_description
1 polymer ?
#
loop_
_entity_poly.entity_id
_entity_poly.type
_entity_poly.pdbx_seq_one_letter_code
_entity_poly.pdbx_strand_id
1 'polypeptide(L)'
;MRRFGRTLATAALAAAVVGGTAGWASADSQRAVTGPPPGTAAWRADTASGRPLPDPADASPQDVARFFAALDDAERRELVREHPLVVGNLDGAPVTLRYEANRLAV
;
A
#
# COMPACT_ATOMS: atom_id res chain seq x y z
N MET A 1 -45.79 -3.49 32.45
CA MET A 1 -44.96 -2.30 32.08
C MET A 1 -43.45 -2.49 32.30
N ARG A 2 -42.99 -3.05 33.43
CA ARG A 2 -41.55 -3.21 33.74
C ARG A 2 -40.75 -4.14 32.82
N ARG A 3 -41.38 -5.17 32.24
CA ARG A 3 -40.73 -6.13 31.32
C ARG A 3 -40.40 -5.50 29.96
N PHE A 4 -41.31 -4.70 29.39
CA PHE A 4 -41.11 -4.00 28.12
C PHE A 4 -40.02 -2.94 28.20
N GLY A 5 -39.92 -2.21 29.32
CA GLY A 5 -38.83 -1.25 29.54
C GLY A 5 -37.44 -1.89 29.58
N ARG A 6 -37.33 -3.12 30.13
CA ARG A 6 -36.06 -3.86 30.16
C ARG A 6 -35.65 -4.34 28.77
N THR A 7 -36.59 -4.81 27.96
CA THR A 7 -36.31 -5.27 26.59
C THR A 7 -35.87 -4.12 25.68
N LEU A 8 -36.47 -2.94 25.84
CA LEU A 8 -36.07 -1.74 25.10
C LEU A 8 -34.67 -1.27 25.51
N ALA A 9 -34.34 -1.33 26.80
CA ALA A 9 -33.01 -0.99 27.29
C ALA A 9 -31.92 -1.95 26.77
N THR A 10 -32.16 -3.27 26.74
CA THR A 10 -31.21 -4.22 26.15
C THR A 10 -31.08 -4.05 24.64
N ALA A 11 -32.17 -3.78 23.92
CA ALA A 11 -32.12 -3.51 22.49
C ALA A 11 -31.31 -2.25 22.16
N ALA A 12 -31.50 -1.17 22.93
CA ALA A 12 -30.72 0.05 22.80
C ALA A 12 -29.23 -0.18 23.11
N LEU A 13 -28.92 -0.94 24.16
CA LEU A 13 -27.54 -1.28 24.51
C LEU A 13 -26.86 -2.11 23.41
N ALA A 14 -27.56 -3.11 22.87
CA ALA A 14 -27.05 -3.96 21.78
C ALA A 14 -26.80 -3.14 20.50
N ALA A 15 -27.72 -2.23 20.15
CA ALA A 15 -27.56 -1.34 19.01
C ALA A 15 -26.36 -0.37 19.20
N ALA A 16 -26.17 0.17 20.41
CA ALA A 16 -25.03 1.03 20.73
C ALA A 16 -23.68 0.28 20.64
N VAL A 17 -23.61 -0.98 21.09
CA VAL A 17 -22.40 -1.80 20.98
C VAL A 17 -22.06 -2.09 19.52
N VAL A 18 -23.03 -2.55 18.72
CA VAL A 18 -22.81 -2.88 17.29
C VAL A 18 -22.47 -1.62 16.48
N GLY A 19 -23.18 -0.52 16.71
CA GLY A 19 -22.94 0.76 16.06
C GLY A 19 -21.58 1.37 16.44
N GLY A 20 -21.19 1.24 17.71
CA GLY A 20 -19.89 1.70 18.20
C GLY A 20 -18.71 0.95 17.58
N THR A 21 -18.83 -0.37 17.41
CA THR A 21 -17.76 -1.19 16.79
C THR A 21 -17.69 -1.03 15.27
N ALA A 22 -18.83 -0.94 14.58
CA ALA A 22 -18.86 -0.81 13.12
C ALA A 22 -18.56 0.63 12.64
N GLY A 23 -18.92 1.63 13.46
CA GLY A 23 -18.69 3.04 13.15
C GLY A 23 -17.22 3.43 13.13
N TRP A 24 -16.40 2.87 14.03
CA TRP A 24 -14.96 3.16 14.10
C TRP A 24 -14.17 2.59 12.92
N ALA A 25 -14.52 1.39 12.44
CA ALA A 25 -13.86 0.77 11.30
C ALA A 25 -14.11 1.50 9.97
N SER A 26 -15.28 2.14 9.82
CA SER A 26 -15.60 2.95 8.64
C SER A 26 -14.99 4.36 8.72
N ALA A 27 -14.83 4.90 9.93
CA ALA A 27 -14.27 6.24 10.16
C ALA A 27 -12.77 6.31 9.91
N ASP A 28 -12.04 5.21 10.11
CA ASP A 28 -10.61 5.08 9.80
C ASP A 28 -10.36 4.50 8.38
N SER A 29 -11.24 4.83 7.43
CA SER A 29 -10.92 4.58 6.02
C SER A 29 -9.76 5.49 5.63
N GLN A 30 -8.54 4.98 5.74
CA GLN A 30 -7.33 5.66 5.31
C GLN A 30 -7.55 6.12 3.87
N ARG A 31 -7.58 7.43 3.68
CA ARG A 31 -7.73 8.03 2.35
C ARG A 31 -6.57 7.53 1.51
N ALA A 32 -6.86 6.69 0.53
CA ALA A 32 -5.85 6.22 -0.41
C ALA A 32 -5.11 7.45 -0.94
N VAL A 33 -3.79 7.46 -0.82
CA VAL A 33 -2.97 8.49 -1.46
C VAL A 33 -3.10 8.23 -2.96
N THR A 34 -4.03 8.94 -3.62
CA THR A 34 -4.37 8.73 -5.04
C THR A 34 -3.37 9.39 -5.99
N GLY A 35 -2.25 9.88 -5.49
CA GLY A 35 -1.16 10.45 -6.29
C GLY A 35 -0.04 9.43 -6.50
N PRO A 36 0.81 9.62 -7.54
CA PRO A 36 2.01 8.82 -7.69
C PRO A 36 2.87 8.88 -6.42
N PRO A 37 3.52 7.77 -6.00
CA PRO A 37 4.42 7.79 -4.87
C PRO A 37 5.45 8.93 -4.99
N PRO A 38 5.82 9.60 -3.89
CA PRO A 38 6.92 10.56 -3.92
C PRO A 38 8.17 9.90 -4.54
N GLY A 39 8.87 10.62 -5.42
CA GLY A 39 10.01 10.09 -6.17
C GLY A 39 9.68 9.49 -7.54
N THR A 40 8.40 9.36 -7.91
CA THR A 40 8.01 8.80 -9.22
C THR A 40 8.64 9.55 -10.41
N ALA A 41 8.80 10.87 -10.33
CA ALA A 41 9.45 11.64 -11.40
C ALA A 41 10.94 11.28 -11.56
N ALA A 42 11.66 11.05 -10.45
CA ALA A 42 13.05 10.62 -10.48
C ALA A 42 13.17 9.20 -11.03
N TRP A 43 12.31 8.29 -10.58
CA TRP A 43 12.22 6.93 -11.11
C TRP A 43 12.01 6.90 -12.63
N ARG A 44 11.09 7.71 -13.17
CA ARG A 44 10.85 7.79 -14.63
C ARG A 44 12.03 8.34 -15.42
N ALA A 45 12.87 9.15 -14.80
CA ALA A 45 14.05 9.73 -15.43
C ALA A 45 15.26 8.78 -15.39
N ASP A 46 15.16 7.66 -14.68
CA ASP A 46 16.26 6.76 -14.40
C ASP A 46 16.23 5.50 -15.28
N THR A 47 17.32 4.74 -15.24
CA THR A 47 17.51 3.52 -16.02
C THR A 47 18.23 2.45 -15.21
N ALA A 48 17.85 1.20 -15.39
CA ALA A 48 18.61 0.05 -14.90
C ALA A 48 19.27 -0.67 -16.07
N SER A 49 20.60 -0.81 -16.03
CA SER A 49 21.41 -1.39 -17.11
C SER A 49 21.08 -0.79 -18.49
N GLY A 50 20.88 0.53 -18.54
CA GLY A 50 20.57 1.27 -19.77
C GLY A 50 19.15 1.09 -20.32
N ARG A 51 18.26 0.42 -19.57
CA ARG A 51 16.84 0.28 -19.92
C ARG A 51 15.98 1.19 -19.03
N PRO A 52 14.95 1.83 -19.59
CA PRO A 52 14.02 2.63 -18.80
C PRO A 52 13.31 1.78 -17.76
N LEU A 53 13.03 2.38 -16.60
CA LEU A 53 12.27 1.71 -15.53
C LEU A 53 10.77 1.63 -15.89
N PRO A 54 10.04 0.60 -15.45
CA PRO A 54 8.59 0.49 -15.67
C PRO A 54 7.83 1.67 -15.05
N ASP A 55 6.95 2.35 -15.80
CA ASP A 55 6.18 3.48 -15.27
C ASP A 55 5.20 3.00 -14.18
N PRO A 56 5.26 3.53 -12.94
CA PRO A 56 4.33 3.13 -11.88
C PRO A 56 2.85 3.37 -12.17
N ALA A 57 2.51 4.24 -13.13
CA ALA A 57 1.13 4.54 -13.51
C ALA A 57 0.59 3.60 -14.62
N ASP A 58 1.46 3.14 -15.52
CA ASP A 58 1.04 2.46 -16.76
C ASP A 58 1.48 0.99 -16.83
N ALA A 59 2.56 0.62 -16.15
CA ALA A 59 3.10 -0.74 -16.21
C ALA A 59 2.19 -1.72 -15.47
N SER A 60 1.90 -2.86 -16.09
CA SER A 60 1.16 -3.91 -15.41
C SER A 60 2.04 -4.56 -14.32
N PRO A 61 1.45 -5.10 -13.23
CA PRO A 61 2.23 -5.81 -12.20
C PRO A 61 3.06 -6.97 -12.76
N GLN A 62 2.61 -7.58 -13.87
CA GLN A 62 3.31 -8.67 -14.53
C GLN A 62 4.58 -8.17 -15.25
N ASP A 63 4.51 -6.98 -15.86
CA ASP A 63 5.66 -6.35 -16.52
C ASP A 63 6.70 -5.88 -15.51
N VAL A 64 6.25 -5.31 -14.39
CA VAL A 64 7.12 -4.97 -13.26
C VAL A 64 7.81 -6.21 -12.71
N ALA A 65 7.07 -7.30 -12.46
CA ALA A 65 7.64 -8.54 -11.95
C ALA A 65 8.70 -9.11 -12.91
N ARG A 66 8.42 -9.08 -14.23
CA ARG A 66 9.38 -9.51 -15.27
C ARG A 66 10.62 -8.63 -15.30
N PHE A 67 10.46 -7.32 -15.16
CA PHE A 67 11.57 -6.37 -15.09
C PHE A 67 12.50 -6.71 -13.92
N PHE A 68 11.96 -6.83 -12.70
CA PHE A 68 12.77 -7.19 -11.53
C PHE A 68 13.40 -8.58 -11.67
N ALA A 69 12.70 -9.56 -12.25
CA ALA A 69 13.24 -10.89 -12.49
C ALA A 69 14.46 -10.88 -13.43
N ALA A 70 14.55 -9.92 -14.35
CA ALA A 70 15.66 -9.76 -15.28
C ALA A 70 16.86 -8.98 -14.71
N LEU A 71 16.71 -8.37 -13.52
CA LEU A 71 17.79 -7.70 -12.81
C LEU A 71 18.57 -8.68 -11.94
N ASP A 72 19.87 -8.43 -11.79
CA ASP A 72 20.69 -9.08 -10.78
C ASP A 72 20.44 -8.50 -9.37
N ASP A 73 21.00 -9.16 -8.35
CA ASP A 73 20.81 -8.74 -6.97
C ASP A 73 21.44 -7.38 -6.63
N ALA A 74 22.49 -6.96 -7.34
CA ALA A 74 23.11 -5.66 -7.12
C ALA A 74 22.22 -4.55 -7.67
N GLU A 75 21.70 -4.72 -8.88
CA GLU A 75 20.76 -3.79 -9.52
C GLU A 75 19.47 -3.65 -8.70
N ARG A 76 18.92 -4.76 -8.19
CA ARG A 76 17.73 -4.74 -7.32
C ARG A 76 17.99 -3.94 -6.04
N ARG A 77 19.13 -4.15 -5.40
CA ARG A 77 19.52 -3.43 -4.18
C ARG A 77 19.76 -1.95 -4.46
N GLU A 78 20.32 -1.60 -5.61
CA GLU A 78 20.49 -0.20 -6.00
C GLU A 78 19.14 0.51 -6.10
N LEU A 79 18.19 -0.06 -6.85
CA LEU A 79 16.85 0.51 -6.99
C LEU A 79 16.13 0.65 -5.64
N VAL A 80 16.29 -0.31 -4.74
CA VAL A 80 15.73 -0.25 -3.38
C VAL A 80 16.34 0.90 -2.57
N ARG A 81 17.64 1.17 -2.72
CA ARG A 81 18.34 2.25 -1.99
C ARG A 81 18.04 3.63 -2.57
N GLU A 82 18.01 3.76 -3.89
CA GLU A 82 17.83 5.05 -4.57
C GLU A 82 16.36 5.47 -4.63
N HIS A 83 15.44 4.50 -4.79
CA HIS A 83 14.00 4.77 -4.96
C HIS A 83 13.11 3.98 -3.98
N PRO A 84 13.38 4.01 -2.66
CA PRO A 84 12.69 3.15 -1.69
C PRO A 84 11.18 3.37 -1.65
N LEU A 85 10.72 4.62 -1.76
CA LEU A 85 9.29 4.94 -1.76
C LEU A 85 8.57 4.41 -3.01
N VAL A 86 9.22 4.45 -4.18
CA VAL A 86 8.61 3.92 -5.41
C VAL A 86 8.59 2.40 -5.36
N VAL A 87 9.73 1.75 -5.08
CA VAL A 87 9.82 0.28 -5.03
C VAL A 87 8.89 -0.31 -3.99
N GLY A 88 8.76 0.31 -2.80
CA GLY A 88 7.88 -0.14 -1.73
C GLY A 88 6.39 -0.13 -2.08
N ASN A 89 5.99 0.78 -2.97
CA ASN A 89 4.61 0.98 -3.43
C ASN A 89 4.33 0.37 -4.81
N LEU A 90 5.35 -0.09 -5.54
CA LEU A 90 5.20 -0.55 -6.92
C LEU A 90 4.59 -1.96 -6.99
N ASP A 91 3.45 -2.07 -7.66
CA ASP A 91 2.77 -3.35 -7.85
C ASP A 91 3.54 -4.26 -8.80
N GLY A 92 3.68 -5.53 -8.40
CA GLY A 92 4.52 -6.50 -9.11
C GLY A 92 5.98 -6.54 -8.66
N ALA A 93 6.44 -5.58 -7.84
CA ALA A 93 7.77 -5.67 -7.24
C ALA A 93 7.84 -6.87 -6.26
N PRO A 94 8.96 -7.64 -6.23
CA PRO A 94 9.12 -8.75 -5.30
C PRO A 94 8.87 -8.34 -3.85
N VAL A 95 8.10 -9.14 -3.12
CA VAL A 95 7.64 -8.82 -1.76
C VAL A 95 8.80 -8.52 -0.80
N THR A 96 9.90 -9.27 -0.90
CA THR A 96 11.10 -9.04 -0.08
C THR A 96 11.72 -7.65 -0.35
N LEU A 97 11.79 -7.23 -1.60
CA LEU A 97 12.28 -5.90 -1.98
C LEU A 97 11.32 -4.80 -1.51
N ARG A 98 10.01 -5.02 -1.61
CA ARG A 98 9.01 -4.06 -1.08
C ARG A 98 9.18 -3.83 0.41
N TYR A 99 9.39 -4.89 1.19
CA TYR A 99 9.64 -4.77 2.63
C TYR A 99 10.97 -4.08 2.94
N GLU A 100 12.03 -4.38 2.21
CA GLU A 100 13.33 -3.71 2.39
C GLU A 100 13.23 -2.22 2.05
N ALA A 101 12.62 -1.88 0.92
CA ALA A 101 12.40 -0.51 0.48
C ALA A 101 11.56 0.29 1.50
N ASN A 102 10.47 -0.31 2.00
CA ASN A 102 9.62 0.32 3.01
C ASN A 102 10.36 0.54 4.35
N ARG A 103 11.36 -0.29 4.68
CA ARG A 103 12.21 -0.06 5.87
C ARG A 103 13.18 1.11 5.70
N LEU A 104 13.60 1.42 4.47
CA LEU A 104 14.47 2.55 4.17
C LEU A 104 13.70 3.87 4.04
N ALA A 105 12.39 3.81 3.82
CA ALA A 105 11.52 4.96 3.65
C ALA A 105 10.97 5.57 4.96
N VAL A 106 11.44 5.09 6.13
CA VAL A 106 11.00 5.52 7.48
C VAL A 106 11.67 6.82 7.91
#